data_AF-A0A3R7W4V5-F1
#
_entry.id   AF-A0A3R7W4V5-F1
#
_cell.length_a   1.000
_cell.length_b   1.000
_cell.length_c   1.000
_cell.angle_alpha   90.00
_cell.angle_beta   90.00
_cell.angle_gamma   90.00
#
_symmetry.space_group_name_H-M   'P 1'
#
loop_
_entity.id
_entity.type
_entity.pdbx_description
1 polymer ?
#
loop_
_entity_poly.entity_id
_entity_poly.type
_entity_poly.pdbx_seq_one_letter_code
_entity_poly.pdbx_strand_id
1 'polypeptide(L)'
;MLLQEFELLLVHKHRFALTNVILCMQRITDDLILVQRALSSVSASSTTSLERVFRCLEGLVTLVPSFLGERELATFVAGLQEFNRVAQALESQPKLQEALLTLGNTTNALMDAATRDAATCAQLTRKRDHLATLLAQTEQVLQNSHLRRSQQYQDTIQHFMAEFQSTLKDEHLQLAKQLRFDIETIETSMLKMLQPHFEICKTITIANARVQWTESAFSKIECKDISVFVQTAAKLETGDTTFHSVLQDTTQFLAQVSLFEQAASKDAFLVCSSALKLQFRERLDQELFLAYMKDWSEKHKTLQLTESSNEFKAATDLLQNLKVAIGRAHELAQISREKVALDIPARESLAKEVARIFHEEGGHITQFDLPECA
;
A
#
# COMPACT_ATOMS: atom_id res chain seq x y z
N MET A 1 18.23 -16.89 -17.64
CA MET A 1 19.62 -16.41 -17.77
C MET A 1 20.58 -17.29 -16.97
N LEU A 2 20.54 -17.28 -15.62
CA LEU A 2 21.44 -18.08 -14.76
C LEU A 2 21.50 -19.58 -15.10
N LEU A 3 20.35 -20.23 -15.35
CA LEU A 3 20.33 -21.66 -15.70
C LEU A 3 21.05 -21.94 -17.02
N GLN A 4 20.89 -21.07 -18.02
CA GLN A 4 21.53 -21.20 -19.34
C GLN A 4 23.05 -21.00 -19.24
N GLU A 5 23.50 -20.04 -18.44
CA GLU A 5 24.94 -19.84 -18.17
C GLU A 5 25.56 -21.06 -17.48
N PHE A 6 24.83 -21.67 -16.54
CA PHE A 6 25.26 -22.90 -15.89
C PHE A 6 25.32 -24.09 -16.86
N GLU A 7 24.31 -24.26 -17.72
CA GLU A 7 24.31 -25.29 -18.76
C GLU A 7 25.51 -25.14 -19.71
N LEU A 8 25.83 -23.92 -20.13
CA LEU A 8 27.01 -23.64 -20.96
C LEU A 8 28.32 -23.97 -20.22
N LEU A 9 28.42 -23.60 -18.94
CA LEU A 9 29.58 -23.93 -18.10
C LEU A 9 29.77 -25.43 -17.98
N LEU A 10 28.68 -26.18 -17.74
CA LEU A 10 28.70 -27.63 -17.64
C LEU A 10 29.18 -28.28 -18.94
N VAL A 11 28.63 -27.85 -20.09
CA VAL A 11 29.05 -28.36 -21.40
C VAL A 11 30.51 -28.02 -21.67
N HIS A 12 30.95 -26.80 -21.34
CA HIS A 12 32.34 -26.38 -21.53
C HIS A 12 33.31 -27.22 -20.68
N LYS A 13 33.01 -27.41 -19.40
CA LYS A 13 33.84 -28.18 -18.46
C LYS A 13 33.92 -29.66 -18.87
N HIS A 14 32.80 -30.23 -19.32
CA HIS A 14 32.71 -31.65 -19.66
C HIS A 14 32.92 -31.94 -21.17
N ARG A 15 33.34 -30.95 -21.97
CA ARG A 15 33.51 -31.09 -23.43
C ARG A 15 34.40 -32.26 -23.84
N PHE A 16 35.46 -32.54 -23.07
CA PHE A 16 36.38 -33.64 -23.37
C PHE A 16 35.73 -35.00 -23.12
N ALA A 17 34.95 -35.12 -22.04
CA ALA A 17 34.19 -36.34 -21.75
C ALA A 17 33.06 -36.58 -22.77
N LEU A 18 32.58 -35.52 -23.43
CA LEU A 18 31.53 -35.56 -24.45
C LEU A 18 32.06 -35.42 -25.89
N THR A 19 33.37 -35.61 -26.11
CA THR A 19 34.01 -35.34 -27.41
C THR A 19 33.33 -36.10 -28.54
N ASN A 20 32.96 -37.37 -28.33
CA ASN A 20 32.33 -38.20 -29.35
C ASN A 20 30.94 -37.68 -29.71
N VAL A 21 30.14 -37.28 -28.71
CA VAL A 21 28.81 -36.67 -28.91
C VAL A 21 28.94 -35.37 -29.70
N ILE A 22 29.87 -34.49 -29.30
CA ILE A 22 30.09 -33.19 -29.95
C ILE A 22 30.51 -33.37 -31.41
N LEU A 23 31.46 -34.29 -31.68
CA LEU A 23 31.91 -34.57 -33.04
C LEU A 23 30.78 -35.15 -33.91
N CYS A 24 29.94 -36.03 -33.36
CA CYS A 24 28.79 -36.56 -34.09
C CYS A 24 27.77 -35.46 -34.43
N MET A 25 27.52 -34.54 -33.50
CA MET A 25 26.63 -33.39 -33.74
C MET A 25 27.17 -32.43 -34.81
N GLN A 26 28.49 -32.16 -34.81
CA GLN A 26 29.13 -31.36 -35.86
C GLN A 26 28.96 -32.02 -37.23
N ARG A 27 29.21 -33.34 -37.32
CA ARG A 27 29.01 -34.10 -38.56
C ARG A 27 27.56 -34.11 -39.02
N ILE A 28 26.60 -34.24 -38.11
CA ILE A 28 25.16 -34.14 -38.44
C ILE A 28 24.85 -32.77 -39.05
N THR A 29 25.46 -31.71 -38.56
CA THR A 29 25.27 -30.37 -39.12
C THR A 29 25.77 -30.29 -40.56
N ASP A 30 26.96 -30.84 -40.82
CA ASP A 30 27.51 -30.94 -42.18
C ASP A 30 26.63 -31.79 -43.11
N ASP A 31 26.15 -32.94 -42.62
CA ASP A 31 25.26 -33.84 -43.35
C ASP A 31 23.92 -33.17 -43.69
N LEU A 32 23.34 -32.41 -42.77
CA LEU A 32 22.10 -31.65 -43.01
C LEU A 32 22.29 -30.55 -44.06
N ILE A 33 23.47 -29.89 -44.10
CA ILE A 33 23.80 -28.93 -45.16
C ILE A 33 23.88 -29.64 -46.52
N LEU A 34 24.45 -30.84 -46.58
CA LEU A 34 24.49 -31.64 -47.82
C LEU A 34 23.08 -32.05 -48.26
N VAL A 35 22.23 -32.48 -47.33
CA VAL A 35 20.82 -32.80 -47.61
C VAL A 35 20.07 -31.56 -48.11
N GLN A 36 20.24 -30.39 -47.49
CA GLN A 36 19.61 -29.15 -47.93
C GLN A 36 20.03 -28.76 -49.37
N ARG A 37 21.32 -28.90 -49.71
CA ARG A 37 21.81 -28.66 -51.07
C ARG A 37 21.23 -29.65 -52.08
N ALA A 38 21.14 -30.93 -51.71
CA ALA A 38 20.54 -31.96 -52.55
C ALA A 38 19.04 -31.72 -52.77
N LEU A 39 18.29 -31.35 -51.72
CA LEU A 39 16.87 -30.98 -51.80
C LEU A 39 16.64 -29.77 -52.71
N SER A 40 17.57 -28.80 -52.72
CA SER A 40 17.50 -27.62 -53.61
C SER A 40 17.64 -27.98 -55.10
N SER A 41 18.13 -29.18 -55.42
CA SER A 41 18.27 -29.69 -56.79
C SER A 41 17.11 -30.60 -57.26
N VAL A 42 16.11 -30.82 -56.40
CA VAL A 42 14.90 -31.59 -56.71
C VAL A 42 13.95 -30.73 -57.54
N SER A 43 13.65 -31.13 -58.78
CA SER A 43 12.66 -30.45 -59.63
C SER A 43 11.24 -30.67 -59.10
N ALA A 44 10.46 -29.59 -59.06
CA ALA A 44 9.19 -29.39 -58.35
C ALA A 44 7.97 -30.21 -58.84
N SER A 45 8.09 -31.53 -59.03
CA SER A 45 6.97 -32.38 -59.45
C SER A 45 6.04 -32.82 -58.30
N SER A 46 6.45 -32.66 -57.02
CA SER A 46 5.59 -32.89 -55.84
C SER A 46 5.81 -31.83 -54.76
N THR A 47 5.07 -30.72 -54.86
CA THR A 47 5.18 -29.57 -53.97
C THR A 47 4.86 -29.90 -52.51
N THR A 48 3.88 -30.79 -52.26
CA THR A 48 3.41 -31.13 -50.92
C THR A 48 4.39 -32.01 -50.13
N SER A 49 5.08 -32.95 -50.78
CA SER A 49 6.10 -33.78 -50.15
C SER A 49 7.36 -32.99 -49.81
N LEU A 50 7.74 -32.07 -50.69
CA LEU A 50 8.89 -31.18 -50.51
C LEU A 50 8.64 -30.16 -49.39
N GLU A 51 7.45 -29.54 -49.34
CA GLU A 51 7.01 -28.68 -48.22
C GLU A 51 7.05 -29.40 -46.87
N ARG A 52 6.64 -30.68 -46.83
CA ARG A 52 6.68 -31.49 -45.60
C ARG A 52 8.11 -31.76 -45.12
N VAL A 53 9.04 -32.01 -46.03
CA VAL A 53 10.47 -32.21 -45.71
C VAL A 53 11.12 -30.91 -45.24
N PHE A 54 10.84 -29.78 -45.90
CA PHE A 54 11.33 -28.47 -45.44
C PHE A 54 10.81 -28.10 -44.06
N ARG A 55 9.51 -28.31 -43.80
CA ARG A 55 8.92 -28.10 -42.46
C ARG A 55 9.55 -29.01 -41.40
N CYS A 56 9.90 -30.24 -41.76
CA CYS A 56 10.57 -31.17 -40.85
C CYS A 56 12.02 -30.75 -40.57
N LEU A 57 12.73 -30.25 -41.58
CA LEU A 57 14.07 -29.65 -41.43
C LEU A 57 14.05 -28.42 -40.52
N GLU A 58 13.09 -27.51 -40.74
CA GLU A 58 12.87 -26.34 -39.87
C GLU A 58 12.59 -26.75 -38.44
N GLY A 59 11.73 -27.74 -38.24
CA GLY A 59 11.47 -28.33 -36.92
C GLY A 59 12.72 -28.91 -36.28
N LEU A 60 13.59 -29.57 -37.06
CA LEU A 60 14.82 -30.17 -36.54
C LEU A 60 15.84 -29.13 -36.05
N VAL A 61 15.93 -27.97 -36.71
CA VAL A 61 16.77 -26.85 -36.25
C VAL A 61 16.35 -26.39 -34.85
N THR A 62 15.05 -26.40 -34.54
CA THR A 62 14.55 -26.05 -33.20
C THR A 62 14.87 -27.10 -32.13
N LEU A 63 15.20 -28.32 -32.54
CA LEU A 63 15.54 -29.43 -31.64
C LEU A 63 17.05 -29.53 -31.37
N VAL A 64 17.88 -28.71 -32.02
CA VAL A 64 19.34 -28.73 -31.79
C VAL A 64 19.61 -28.36 -30.33
N PRO A 65 20.17 -29.29 -29.53
CA PRO A 65 20.26 -29.07 -28.10
C PRO A 65 21.40 -28.10 -27.77
N SER A 66 21.10 -27.08 -26.96
CA SER A 66 22.10 -26.21 -26.35
C SER A 66 22.80 -26.85 -25.14
N PHE A 67 22.22 -27.92 -24.60
CA PHE A 67 22.70 -28.68 -23.47
C PHE A 67 22.70 -30.18 -23.79
N LEU A 68 23.80 -30.87 -23.47
CA LEU A 68 24.00 -32.28 -23.84
C LEU A 68 23.52 -33.23 -22.73
N GLY A 69 22.25 -33.09 -22.36
CA GLY A 69 21.56 -33.97 -21.41
C GLY A 69 20.91 -35.18 -22.07
N GLU A 70 20.48 -36.15 -21.26
CA GLU A 70 19.91 -37.41 -21.76
C GLU A 70 18.64 -37.17 -22.59
N ARG A 71 17.74 -36.32 -22.08
CA ARG A 71 16.45 -36.03 -22.70
C ARG A 71 16.61 -35.22 -23.98
N GLU A 72 17.50 -34.24 -23.97
CA GLU A 72 17.76 -33.33 -25.08
C GLU A 72 18.36 -34.09 -26.26
N LEU A 73 19.36 -34.95 -26.00
CA LEU A 73 19.95 -35.82 -27.01
C LEU A 73 18.95 -36.84 -27.56
N ALA A 74 18.15 -37.47 -26.70
CA ALA A 74 17.12 -38.42 -27.13
C ALA A 74 16.07 -37.76 -28.04
N THR A 75 15.64 -36.53 -27.70
CA THR A 75 14.67 -35.77 -28.49
C THR A 75 15.25 -35.37 -29.85
N PHE A 76 16.52 -34.95 -29.89
CA PHE A 76 17.20 -34.60 -31.13
C PHE A 76 17.38 -35.82 -32.05
N VAL A 77 17.81 -36.96 -31.50
CA VAL A 77 17.94 -38.22 -32.25
C VAL A 77 16.60 -38.68 -32.82
N ALA A 78 15.52 -38.62 -32.03
CA ALA A 78 14.18 -38.94 -32.52
C ALA A 78 13.74 -38.02 -33.67
N GLY A 79 14.06 -36.72 -33.58
CA GLY A 79 13.83 -35.75 -34.65
C GLY A 79 14.59 -36.07 -35.93
N LEU A 80 15.88 -36.45 -35.82
CA LEU A 80 16.71 -36.88 -36.96
C LEU A 80 16.17 -38.15 -37.64
N GLN A 81 15.72 -39.12 -36.85
CA GLN A 81 15.14 -40.36 -37.36
C GLN A 81 13.82 -40.10 -38.11
N GLU A 82 12.95 -39.26 -37.56
CA GLU A 82 11.70 -38.86 -38.22
C GLU A 82 11.98 -38.06 -39.50
N PHE A 83 12.93 -37.12 -39.46
CA PHE A 83 13.35 -36.39 -40.65
C PHE A 83 13.84 -37.32 -41.75
N ASN A 84 14.72 -38.27 -41.41
CA ASN A 84 15.23 -39.25 -42.37
C ASN A 84 14.06 -40.04 -42.97
N ARG A 85 13.16 -40.57 -42.15
CA ARG A 85 11.96 -41.32 -42.60
C ARG A 85 11.07 -40.51 -43.55
N VAL A 86 10.86 -39.23 -43.29
CA VAL A 86 10.03 -38.35 -44.15
C VAL A 86 10.75 -38.02 -45.46
N ALA A 87 12.07 -37.80 -45.40
CA ALA A 87 12.88 -37.49 -46.58
C ALA A 87 13.10 -38.69 -47.51
N GLN A 88 13.04 -39.92 -46.98
CA GLN A 88 13.08 -41.17 -47.77
C GLN A 88 11.95 -41.23 -48.82
N ALA A 89 10.82 -40.54 -48.59
CA ALA A 89 9.74 -40.45 -49.57
C ALA A 89 10.11 -39.69 -50.87
N LEU A 90 11.26 -39.02 -50.91
CA LEU A 90 11.79 -38.25 -52.05
C LEU A 90 12.97 -38.94 -52.76
N GLU A 91 13.30 -40.20 -52.43
CA GLU A 91 14.50 -40.97 -52.84
C GLU A 91 14.72 -41.20 -54.35
N SER A 92 13.94 -40.59 -55.23
CA SER A 92 14.11 -40.67 -56.69
C SER A 92 15.42 -40.06 -57.23
N GLN A 93 16.20 -39.36 -56.40
CA GLN A 93 17.48 -38.74 -56.79
C GLN A 93 18.68 -39.39 -56.08
N PRO A 94 19.70 -39.85 -56.81
CA PRO A 94 20.84 -40.59 -56.23
C PRO A 94 21.66 -39.76 -55.24
N LYS A 95 21.80 -38.44 -55.49
CA LYS A 95 22.53 -37.52 -54.60
C LYS A 95 21.81 -37.27 -53.27
N LEU A 96 20.48 -37.25 -53.29
CA LEU A 96 19.67 -37.11 -52.07
C LEU A 96 19.71 -38.40 -51.26
N GLN A 97 19.63 -39.55 -51.92
CA GLN A 97 19.74 -40.86 -51.30
C GLN A 97 21.10 -41.05 -50.59
N GLU A 98 22.20 -40.67 -51.24
CA GLU A 98 23.55 -40.72 -50.64
C GLU A 98 23.68 -39.81 -49.41
N ALA A 99 23.12 -38.59 -49.47
CA ALA A 99 23.14 -37.65 -48.36
C ALA A 99 22.29 -38.14 -47.17
N LEU A 100 21.11 -38.73 -47.43
CA LEU A 100 20.23 -39.30 -46.39
C LEU A 100 20.83 -40.55 -45.74
N LEU A 101 21.53 -41.39 -46.51
CA LEU A 101 22.23 -42.56 -45.99
C LEU A 101 23.38 -42.14 -45.06
N THR A 102 24.14 -41.12 -45.46
CA THR A 102 25.21 -40.55 -44.62
C THR A 102 24.64 -39.97 -43.33
N LEU A 103 23.59 -39.16 -43.41
CA LEU A 103 22.90 -38.61 -42.23
C LEU A 103 22.37 -39.71 -41.30
N GLY A 104 21.81 -40.80 -41.86
CA GLY A 104 21.34 -41.95 -41.10
C GLY A 104 22.47 -42.65 -40.33
N ASN A 105 23.62 -42.85 -40.97
CA ASN A 105 24.81 -43.44 -40.33
C ASN A 105 25.34 -42.55 -39.20
N THR A 106 25.43 -41.23 -39.42
CA THR A 106 25.88 -40.29 -38.40
C THR A 106 24.88 -40.18 -37.24
N THR A 107 23.58 -40.32 -37.51
CA THR A 107 22.53 -40.38 -36.48
C THR A 107 22.69 -41.62 -35.60
N ASN A 108 22.97 -42.79 -36.19
CA ASN A 108 23.26 -44.01 -35.42
C ASN A 108 24.56 -43.87 -34.60
N ALA A 109 25.59 -43.25 -35.17
CA ALA A 109 26.83 -42.99 -34.45
C ALA A 109 26.64 -42.03 -33.26
N LEU A 110 25.76 -41.02 -33.40
CA LEU A 110 25.35 -40.15 -32.30
C LEU A 110 24.62 -40.93 -31.19
N MET A 111 23.72 -41.83 -31.56
CA MET A 111 23.01 -42.68 -30.61
C MET A 111 23.97 -43.60 -29.83
N ASP A 112 24.95 -44.19 -30.51
CA ASP A 112 25.99 -45.01 -29.87
C ASP A 112 26.90 -44.17 -28.97
N ALA A 113 27.27 -42.96 -29.40
CA ALA A 113 28.07 -42.03 -28.61
C ALA A 113 27.32 -41.59 -27.35
N ALA A 114 26.04 -41.22 -27.47
CA ALA A 114 25.19 -40.87 -26.35
C ALA A 114 25.01 -42.04 -25.37
N THR A 115 24.96 -43.28 -25.87
CA THR A 115 24.89 -44.48 -25.04
C THR A 115 26.19 -44.74 -24.29
N ARG A 116 27.35 -44.58 -24.94
CA ARG A 116 28.67 -44.72 -24.30
C ARG A 116 28.91 -43.66 -23.23
N ASP A 117 28.51 -42.43 -23.52
CA ASP A 117 28.73 -41.28 -22.64
C ASP A 117 27.52 -41.04 -21.71
N ALA A 118 26.59 -42.00 -21.62
CA ALA A 118 25.32 -41.87 -20.89
C ALA A 118 25.52 -41.49 -19.42
N ALA A 119 26.55 -42.03 -18.74
CA ALA A 119 26.84 -41.68 -17.35
C ALA A 119 27.20 -40.19 -17.18
N THR A 120 27.92 -39.61 -18.14
CA THR A 120 28.26 -38.18 -18.17
C THR A 120 26.99 -37.37 -18.44
N CYS A 121 26.19 -37.74 -19.44
CA CYS A 121 24.92 -37.09 -19.75
C CYS A 121 23.95 -37.12 -18.55
N ALA A 122 23.87 -38.24 -17.83
CA ALA A 122 23.09 -38.41 -16.60
C ALA A 122 23.57 -37.44 -15.51
N GLN A 123 24.88 -37.36 -15.32
CA GLN A 123 25.48 -36.46 -14.32
C GLN A 123 25.19 -35.00 -14.65
N LEU A 124 25.34 -34.59 -15.91
CA LEU A 124 25.02 -33.24 -16.35
C LEU A 124 23.54 -32.92 -16.10
N THR A 125 22.65 -33.84 -16.47
CA THR A 125 21.20 -33.71 -16.27
C THR A 125 20.87 -33.52 -14.78
N ARG A 126 21.46 -34.33 -13.89
CA ARG A 126 21.28 -34.18 -12.44
C ARG A 126 21.76 -32.83 -11.91
N LYS A 127 22.91 -32.34 -12.38
CA LYS A 127 23.44 -31.02 -11.97
C LYS A 127 22.52 -29.88 -12.41
N ARG A 128 22.03 -29.92 -13.66
CA ARG A 128 21.05 -28.95 -14.16
C ARG A 128 19.77 -28.97 -13.33
N ASP A 129 19.21 -30.16 -13.10
CA ASP A 129 17.94 -30.31 -12.39
C ASP A 129 18.04 -29.88 -10.92
N HIS A 130 19.20 -30.11 -10.29
CA HIS A 130 19.48 -29.62 -8.95
C HIS A 130 19.47 -28.08 -8.89
N LEU A 131 20.20 -27.41 -9.78
CA LEU A 131 20.19 -25.94 -9.84
C LEU A 131 18.80 -25.40 -10.19
N ALA A 132 18.09 -26.01 -11.14
CA ALA A 132 16.74 -25.60 -11.51
C ALA A 132 15.77 -25.69 -10.32
N THR A 133 15.86 -26.78 -9.54
CA THR A 133 15.05 -26.94 -8.33
C THR A 133 15.39 -25.88 -7.29
N LEU A 134 16.69 -25.62 -7.06
CA LEU A 134 17.13 -24.60 -6.11
C LEU A 134 16.70 -23.18 -6.51
N LEU A 135 16.78 -22.86 -7.81
CA LEU A 135 16.31 -21.58 -8.35
C LEU A 135 14.80 -21.43 -8.18
N ALA A 136 14.02 -22.48 -8.44
CA ALA A 136 12.57 -22.47 -8.22
C ALA A 136 12.21 -22.28 -6.73
N GLN A 137 12.92 -22.95 -5.83
CA GLN A 137 12.76 -22.74 -4.38
C GLN A 137 13.12 -21.32 -3.96
N THR A 138 14.18 -20.76 -4.53
CA THR A 138 14.61 -19.37 -4.28
C THR A 138 13.58 -18.38 -4.77
N GLU A 139 13.04 -18.58 -5.97
CA GLU A 139 11.95 -17.77 -6.51
C GLU A 139 10.72 -17.83 -5.61
N GLN A 140 10.35 -19.01 -5.11
CA GLN A 140 9.23 -19.17 -4.19
C GLN A 140 9.46 -18.43 -2.87
N VAL A 141 10.67 -18.46 -2.31
CA VAL A 141 11.04 -17.70 -1.10
C VAL A 141 10.98 -16.19 -1.36
N LEU A 142 11.43 -15.73 -2.52
CA LEU A 142 11.40 -14.31 -2.91
C LEU A 142 9.97 -13.82 -3.17
N GLN A 143 9.14 -14.60 -3.86
CA GLN A 143 7.74 -14.27 -4.13
C GLN A 143 6.91 -14.23 -2.84
N ASN A 144 7.15 -15.17 -1.91
CA ASN A 144 6.49 -15.21 -0.61
C ASN A 144 7.17 -14.31 0.44
N SER A 145 8.22 -13.59 0.04
CA SER A 145 9.04 -12.85 0.98
C SER A 145 8.22 -11.84 1.77
N HIS A 146 8.52 -11.77 3.06
CA HIS A 146 7.95 -10.72 3.90
C HIS A 146 8.35 -9.31 3.45
N LEU A 147 9.40 -9.19 2.62
CA LEU A 147 9.88 -7.92 2.07
C LEU A 147 8.88 -7.37 1.06
N ARG A 148 8.45 -8.20 0.09
CA ARG A 148 7.45 -7.81 -0.90
C ARG A 148 6.12 -7.45 -0.26
N ARG A 149 5.67 -8.25 0.72
CA ARG A 149 4.45 -7.95 1.49
C ARG A 149 4.58 -6.65 2.27
N SER A 150 5.72 -6.40 2.92
CA SER A 150 5.97 -5.14 3.62
C SER A 150 5.90 -3.93 2.67
N GLN A 151 6.46 -4.03 1.46
CA GLN A 151 6.38 -2.97 0.46
C GLN A 151 4.93 -2.73 0.01
N GLN A 152 4.17 -3.80 -0.28
CA GLN A 152 2.74 -3.68 -0.62
C GLN A 152 1.91 -2.98 0.48
N TYR A 153 2.16 -3.32 1.75
CA TYR A 153 1.50 -2.63 2.86
C TYR A 153 1.94 -1.16 2.97
N GLN A 154 3.21 -0.86 2.72
CA GLN A 154 3.72 0.51 2.66
C GLN A 154 2.98 1.34 1.59
N ASP A 155 2.84 0.80 0.39
CA ASP A 155 2.15 1.46 -0.73
C ASP A 155 0.67 1.65 -0.40
N THR A 156 0.05 0.64 0.23
CA THR A 156 -1.35 0.70 0.70
C THR A 156 -1.54 1.80 1.75
N ILE A 157 -0.61 1.94 2.71
CA ILE A 157 -0.65 3.02 3.71
C ILE A 157 -0.56 4.38 3.02
N GLN A 158 0.36 4.54 2.06
CA GLN A 158 0.49 5.80 1.31
C GLN A 158 -0.80 6.15 0.56
N HIS A 159 -1.42 5.15 -0.08
CA HIS A 159 -2.70 5.32 -0.76
C HIS A 159 -3.81 5.77 0.19
N PHE A 160 -4.01 5.06 1.31
CA PHE A 160 -5.02 5.45 2.30
C PHE A 160 -4.73 6.80 2.96
N MET A 161 -3.46 7.15 3.18
CA MET A 161 -3.08 8.47 3.70
C MET A 161 -3.42 9.59 2.71
N ALA A 162 -3.18 9.37 1.42
CA ALA A 162 -3.54 10.34 0.38
C ALA A 162 -5.05 10.53 0.30
N GLU A 163 -5.82 9.43 0.37
CA GLU A 163 -7.28 9.47 0.41
C GLU A 163 -7.77 10.19 1.67
N PHE A 164 -7.20 9.89 2.84
CA PHE A 164 -7.52 10.56 4.10
C PHE A 164 -7.28 12.07 4.05
N GLN A 165 -6.14 12.50 3.47
CA GLN A 165 -5.84 13.91 3.27
C GLN A 165 -6.79 14.59 2.29
N SER A 166 -7.24 13.87 1.27
CA SER A 166 -8.25 14.37 0.32
C SER A 166 -9.60 14.53 1.00
N THR A 167 -10.06 13.52 1.74
CA THR A 167 -11.33 13.55 2.47
C THR A 167 -11.35 14.63 3.55
N LEU A 168 -10.21 14.92 4.20
CA LEU A 168 -10.12 16.05 5.13
C LEU A 168 -10.45 17.40 4.48
N LYS A 169 -10.32 17.54 3.16
CA LYS A 169 -10.65 18.77 2.41
C LYS A 169 -12.11 18.79 1.94
N ASP A 170 -12.93 17.82 2.34
CA ASP A 170 -14.36 17.80 2.05
C ASP A 170 -15.05 19.09 2.54
N GLU A 171 -15.94 19.63 1.70
CA GLU A 171 -16.59 20.91 1.93
C GLU A 171 -17.42 20.92 3.21
N HIS A 172 -18.16 19.83 3.50
CA HIS A 172 -19.02 19.76 4.68
C HIS A 172 -18.20 19.64 5.96
N LEU A 173 -17.08 18.91 5.93
CA LEU A 173 -16.15 18.84 7.05
C LEU A 173 -15.48 20.18 7.32
N GLN A 174 -15.04 20.89 6.28
CA GLN A 174 -14.45 22.22 6.42
C GLN A 174 -15.46 23.24 6.93
N LEU A 175 -16.69 23.21 6.42
CA LEU A 175 -17.78 24.08 6.88
C LEU A 175 -18.08 23.84 8.36
N ALA A 176 -18.25 22.60 8.79
CA ALA A 176 -18.50 22.28 10.19
C ALA A 176 -17.34 22.73 11.10
N LYS A 177 -16.09 22.56 10.64
CA LYS A 177 -14.90 23.04 11.37
C LYS A 177 -14.90 24.57 11.50
N GLN A 178 -15.20 25.29 10.42
CA GLN A 178 -15.28 26.75 10.43
C GLN A 178 -16.40 27.23 11.35
N LEU A 179 -17.59 26.63 11.28
CA LEU A 179 -18.72 26.99 12.14
C LEU A 179 -18.41 26.80 13.62
N ARG A 180 -17.73 25.71 14.00
CA ARG A 180 -17.28 25.49 15.38
C ARG A 180 -16.31 26.57 15.85
N PHE A 181 -15.37 26.97 15.00
CA PHE A 181 -14.43 28.06 15.29
C PHE A 181 -15.14 29.43 15.42
N ASP A 182 -16.08 29.72 14.53
CA ASP A 182 -16.89 30.96 14.58
C ASP A 182 -17.69 31.01 15.90
N ILE A 183 -18.33 29.90 16.28
CA ILE A 183 -19.09 29.78 17.53
C ILE A 183 -18.20 30.07 18.74
N GLU A 184 -17.04 29.42 18.83
CA GLU A 184 -16.08 29.63 19.93
C GLU A 184 -15.59 31.09 20.01
N THR A 185 -15.39 31.72 18.85
CA THR A 185 -15.00 33.13 18.75
C THR A 185 -16.10 34.07 19.26
N ILE A 186 -17.35 33.79 18.91
CA ILE A 186 -18.51 34.56 19.40
C ILE A 186 -18.69 34.35 20.90
N GLU A 187 -18.59 33.12 21.41
CA GLU A 187 -18.65 32.83 22.85
C GLU A 187 -17.57 33.56 23.63
N THR A 188 -16.34 33.57 23.12
CA THR A 188 -15.23 34.34 23.70
C THR A 188 -15.55 35.83 23.76
N SER A 189 -16.19 36.38 22.72
CA SER A 189 -16.59 37.78 22.67
C SER A 189 -17.70 38.09 23.68
N MET A 190 -18.71 37.22 23.80
CA MET A 190 -19.77 37.32 24.80
C MET A 190 -19.23 37.22 26.23
N LEU A 191 -18.27 36.33 26.51
CA LEU A 191 -17.61 36.23 27.81
C LEU A 191 -16.89 37.53 28.17
N LYS A 192 -16.15 38.12 27.22
CA LYS A 192 -15.46 39.40 27.43
C LYS A 192 -16.43 40.53 27.76
N MET A 193 -17.60 40.55 27.12
CA MET A 193 -18.64 41.55 27.41
C MET A 193 -19.24 41.38 28.83
N LEU A 194 -19.33 40.16 29.34
CA LEU A 194 -19.86 39.85 30.67
C LEU A 194 -18.79 39.84 31.77
N GLN A 195 -17.51 39.99 31.41
CA GLN A 195 -16.40 39.94 32.36
C GLN A 195 -16.56 40.92 33.54
N PRO A 196 -16.98 42.20 33.34
CA PRO A 196 -17.20 43.13 34.45
C PRO A 196 -18.27 42.61 35.42
N HIS A 197 -19.33 41.97 34.91
CA HIS A 197 -20.38 41.37 35.72
C HIS A 197 -19.84 40.18 36.52
N PHE A 198 -19.01 39.34 35.91
CA PHE A 198 -18.39 38.19 36.58
C PHE A 198 -17.52 38.63 37.77
N GLU A 199 -16.69 39.66 37.59
CA GLU A 199 -15.84 40.21 38.66
C GLU A 199 -16.66 40.71 39.87
N ILE A 200 -17.80 41.37 39.61
CA ILE A 200 -18.72 41.82 40.66
C ILE A 200 -19.46 40.65 41.30
N CYS A 201 -19.97 39.70 40.52
CA CYS A 201 -20.62 38.50 41.03
C CYS A 201 -19.70 37.67 41.92
N LYS A 202 -18.41 37.58 41.57
CA LYS A 202 -17.37 36.95 42.38
C LYS A 202 -17.17 37.67 43.70
N THR A 203 -17.08 39.00 43.67
CA THR A 203 -16.97 39.84 44.87
C THR A 203 -18.18 39.65 45.80
N ILE A 204 -19.39 39.65 45.24
CA ILE A 204 -20.64 39.40 45.98
C ILE A 204 -20.64 38.01 46.62
N THR A 205 -20.24 36.99 45.86
CA THR A 205 -20.18 35.59 46.33
C THR A 205 -19.18 35.43 47.48
N ILE A 206 -17.97 35.99 47.34
CA ILE A 206 -16.92 35.94 48.38
C ILE A 206 -17.36 36.68 49.65
N ALA A 207 -17.99 37.84 49.50
CA ALA A 207 -18.49 38.62 50.63
C ALA A 207 -19.78 38.05 51.25
N ASN A 208 -20.37 37.02 50.64
CA ASN A 208 -21.71 36.49 50.96
C ASN A 208 -22.78 37.60 51.02
N ALA A 209 -22.66 38.58 50.12
CA ALA A 209 -23.55 39.73 50.07
C ALA A 209 -24.87 39.38 49.39
N ARG A 210 -25.98 39.99 49.84
CA ARG A 210 -27.31 39.75 49.28
C ARG A 210 -28.11 41.04 49.19
N VAL A 211 -28.99 41.12 48.19
CA VAL A 211 -30.01 42.18 48.12
C VAL A 211 -31.13 41.82 49.09
N GLN A 212 -31.42 42.71 50.05
CA GLN A 212 -32.54 42.51 50.97
C GLN A 212 -33.83 43.06 50.37
N TRP A 213 -34.92 42.32 50.56
CA TRP A 213 -36.24 42.79 50.21
C TRP A 213 -36.60 44.01 51.07
N THR A 214 -36.98 45.09 50.40
CA THR A 214 -37.54 46.31 51.00
C THR A 214 -38.65 46.79 50.08
N GLU A 215 -39.85 47.05 50.63
CA GLU A 215 -41.04 47.43 49.84
C GLU A 215 -40.81 48.66 48.93
N SER A 216 -39.77 49.46 49.21
CA SER A 216 -39.43 50.68 48.49
C SER A 216 -38.34 50.53 47.41
N ALA A 217 -37.62 49.40 47.30
CA ALA A 217 -36.45 49.28 46.42
C ALA A 217 -36.48 48.07 45.48
N PHE A 218 -36.65 46.85 46.01
CA PHE A 218 -36.67 45.61 45.22
C PHE A 218 -37.70 44.65 45.81
N SER A 219 -38.55 44.11 44.95
CA SER A 219 -39.52 43.06 45.28
C SER A 219 -38.84 41.72 45.56
N LYS A 220 -39.57 40.82 46.21
CA LYS A 220 -39.07 39.47 46.52
C LYS A 220 -38.70 38.67 45.26
N ILE A 221 -39.40 38.91 44.15
CA ILE A 221 -39.15 38.24 42.87
C ILE A 221 -37.86 38.79 42.25
N GLU A 222 -37.68 40.11 42.22
CA GLU A 222 -36.46 40.73 41.69
C GLU A 222 -35.21 40.32 42.49
N CYS A 223 -35.29 40.25 43.83
CA CYS A 223 -34.18 39.75 44.65
C CYS A 223 -33.80 38.30 44.31
N LYS A 224 -34.79 37.46 43.96
CA LYS A 224 -34.56 36.08 43.53
C LYS A 224 -33.89 36.07 42.16
N ASP A 225 -34.35 36.87 41.21
CA ASP A 225 -33.80 36.96 39.86
C ASP A 225 -32.35 37.46 39.86
N ILE A 226 -32.03 38.45 40.69
CA ILE A 226 -30.64 38.90 40.91
C ILE A 226 -29.78 37.76 41.48
N SER A 227 -30.30 37.00 42.45
CA SER A 227 -29.56 35.87 43.03
C SER A 227 -29.33 34.75 42.00
N VAL A 228 -30.32 34.50 41.13
CA VAL A 228 -30.20 33.54 40.02
C VAL A 228 -29.09 34.00 39.06
N PHE A 229 -29.07 35.28 38.67
CA PHE A 229 -28.01 35.80 37.82
C PHE A 229 -26.62 35.62 38.43
N VAL A 230 -26.43 36.00 39.70
CA VAL A 230 -25.12 35.86 40.38
C VAL A 230 -24.62 34.41 40.35
N GLN A 231 -25.52 33.44 40.58
CA GLN A 231 -25.18 32.02 40.50
C GLN A 231 -24.88 31.57 39.09
N THR A 232 -25.66 32.00 38.10
CA THR A 232 -25.46 31.67 36.68
C THR A 232 -24.16 32.25 36.14
N ALA A 233 -23.86 33.50 36.46
CA ALA A 233 -22.62 34.19 36.13
C ALA A 233 -21.39 33.45 36.69
N ALA A 234 -21.43 33.06 37.96
CA ALA A 234 -20.35 32.27 38.56
C ALA A 234 -20.15 30.93 37.85
N LYS A 235 -21.23 30.23 37.48
CA LYS A 235 -21.15 28.95 36.74
C LYS A 235 -20.65 29.14 35.31
N LEU A 236 -20.98 30.26 34.65
CA LEU A 236 -20.48 30.56 33.31
C LEU A 236 -18.98 30.86 33.35
N GLU A 237 -18.53 31.61 34.35
CA GLU A 237 -17.11 31.94 34.56
C GLU A 237 -16.26 30.68 34.84
N THR A 238 -16.78 29.73 35.63
CA THR A 238 -16.07 28.47 35.95
C THR A 238 -16.19 27.39 34.88
N GLY A 239 -17.07 27.56 33.90
CA GLY A 239 -17.38 26.54 32.89
C GLY A 239 -18.30 25.41 33.37
N ASP A 240 -18.92 25.55 34.55
CA ASP A 240 -19.92 24.61 35.07
C ASP A 240 -21.27 24.68 34.31
N THR A 241 -21.46 25.72 33.50
CA THR A 241 -22.60 25.85 32.59
C THR A 241 -22.16 26.47 31.27
N THR A 242 -23.00 26.37 30.24
CA THR A 242 -22.70 26.87 28.88
C THR A 242 -23.67 27.97 28.47
N PHE A 243 -23.26 28.80 27.50
CA PHE A 243 -24.20 29.76 26.88
C PHE A 243 -25.43 29.07 26.30
N HIS A 244 -25.27 27.87 25.76
CA HIS A 244 -26.40 27.11 25.23
C HIS A 244 -27.48 26.80 26.26
N SER A 245 -27.09 26.48 27.50
CA SER A 245 -28.05 26.27 28.59
C SER A 245 -28.62 27.57 29.14
N VAL A 246 -27.81 28.62 29.25
CA VAL A 246 -28.22 29.87 29.90
C VAL A 246 -29.10 30.73 28.99
N LEU A 247 -28.87 30.69 27.69
CA LEU A 247 -29.52 31.57 26.72
C LEU A 247 -30.78 30.97 26.08
N GLN A 248 -31.30 29.85 26.60
CA GLN A 248 -32.58 29.27 26.15
C GLN A 248 -33.73 30.30 26.25
N ASP A 249 -33.76 31.08 27.34
CA ASP A 249 -34.62 32.26 27.47
C ASP A 249 -33.75 33.52 27.55
N THR A 250 -33.36 33.99 26.37
CA THR A 250 -32.53 35.19 26.19
C THR A 250 -33.16 36.43 26.84
N THR A 251 -34.49 36.57 26.73
CA THR A 251 -35.23 37.69 27.31
C THR A 251 -35.17 37.68 28.83
N GLN A 252 -35.33 36.51 29.45
CA GLN A 252 -35.20 36.37 30.89
C GLN A 252 -33.77 36.65 31.36
N PHE A 253 -32.76 36.14 30.65
CA PHE A 253 -31.35 36.39 30.99
C PHE A 253 -31.03 37.90 30.98
N LEU A 254 -31.43 38.62 29.93
CA LEU A 254 -31.19 40.08 29.84
C LEU A 254 -31.98 40.87 30.88
N ALA A 255 -33.19 40.44 31.24
CA ALA A 255 -33.95 41.05 32.34
C ALA A 255 -33.22 40.87 33.67
N GLN A 256 -32.66 39.68 33.92
CA GLN A 256 -31.86 39.39 35.11
C GLN A 256 -30.57 40.21 35.16
N VAL A 257 -29.86 40.36 34.03
CA VAL A 257 -28.69 41.25 33.90
C VAL A 257 -29.09 42.69 34.25
N SER A 258 -30.18 43.19 33.67
CA SER A 258 -30.64 44.57 33.90
C SER A 258 -30.98 44.84 35.37
N LEU A 259 -31.65 43.88 36.05
CA LEU A 259 -31.94 43.96 37.48
C LEU A 259 -30.67 43.94 38.32
N PHE A 260 -29.72 43.07 37.98
CA PHE A 260 -28.41 43.02 38.63
C PHE A 260 -27.66 44.34 38.48
N GLU A 261 -27.58 44.91 37.28
CA GLU A 261 -26.91 46.19 37.03
C GLU A 261 -27.54 47.34 37.82
N GLN A 262 -28.87 47.34 37.95
CA GLN A 262 -29.59 48.32 38.75
C GLN A 262 -29.24 48.19 40.23
N ALA A 263 -29.20 46.97 40.75
CA ALA A 263 -28.81 46.69 42.13
C ALA A 263 -27.34 47.05 42.40
N ALA A 264 -26.44 46.71 41.48
CA ALA A 264 -25.02 47.01 41.59
C ALA A 264 -24.75 48.52 41.52
N SER A 265 -25.43 49.24 40.62
CA SER A 265 -25.31 50.71 40.48
C SER A 265 -25.81 51.48 41.71
N LYS A 266 -26.74 50.89 42.49
CA LYS A 266 -27.31 51.49 43.71
C LYS A 266 -26.62 51.01 45.00
N ASP A 267 -25.55 50.22 44.91
CA ASP A 267 -24.91 49.54 46.05
C ASP A 267 -25.92 48.78 46.93
N ALA A 268 -26.89 48.11 46.31
CA ALA A 268 -28.00 47.45 47.01
C ALA A 268 -27.64 46.11 47.69
N PHE A 269 -26.41 45.64 47.49
CA PHE A 269 -25.91 44.41 48.10
C PHE A 269 -25.42 44.67 49.52
N LEU A 270 -25.95 43.94 50.50
CA LEU A 270 -25.63 44.10 51.92
C LEU A 270 -24.77 42.94 52.42
N VAL A 271 -23.77 43.25 53.24
CA VAL A 271 -23.01 42.29 54.06
C VAL A 271 -23.39 42.54 55.51
N CYS A 272 -24.04 41.56 56.14
CA CYS A 272 -24.71 41.69 57.44
C CYS A 272 -25.76 42.82 57.43
N SER A 273 -25.35 44.05 57.72
CA SER A 273 -26.20 45.26 57.78
C SER A 273 -25.61 46.47 57.03
N SER A 274 -24.46 46.30 56.35
CA SER A 274 -23.76 47.40 55.66
C SER A 274 -23.76 47.20 54.14
N ALA A 275 -23.94 48.30 53.40
CA ALA A 275 -23.88 48.30 51.94
C ALA A 275 -22.46 48.03 51.43
N LEU A 276 -22.35 47.06 50.52
CA LEU A 276 -21.13 46.72 49.82
C LEU A 276 -20.94 47.72 48.67
N LYS A 277 -19.88 48.51 48.73
CA LYS A 277 -19.52 49.47 47.68
C LYS A 277 -18.87 48.74 46.51
N LEU A 278 -19.63 48.58 45.42
CA LEU A 278 -19.21 47.79 44.26
C LEU A 278 -18.53 48.64 43.17
N GLN A 279 -18.75 49.96 43.17
CA GLN A 279 -18.23 50.88 42.15
C GLN A 279 -18.54 50.46 40.70
N PHE A 280 -19.68 49.78 40.51
CA PHE A 280 -20.08 49.28 39.19
C PHE A 280 -20.37 50.42 38.22
N ARG A 281 -19.69 50.44 37.08
CA ARG A 281 -19.79 51.52 36.07
C ARG A 281 -20.02 51.02 34.65
N GLU A 282 -19.72 49.75 34.38
CA GLU A 282 -19.77 49.17 33.04
C GLU A 282 -21.05 48.37 32.86
N ARG A 283 -22.02 48.96 32.17
CA ARG A 283 -23.24 48.25 31.79
C ARG A 283 -23.02 47.44 30.52
N LEU A 284 -23.71 46.31 30.41
CA LEU A 284 -23.72 45.49 29.22
C LEU A 284 -24.36 46.29 28.08
N ASP A 285 -23.65 46.38 26.96
CA ASP A 285 -24.26 46.80 25.70
C ASP A 285 -25.22 45.70 25.22
N GLN A 286 -26.50 45.85 25.58
CA GLN A 286 -27.52 44.84 25.30
C GLN A 286 -27.79 44.70 23.81
N GLU A 287 -27.68 45.78 23.02
CA GLU A 287 -27.90 45.73 21.57
C GLU A 287 -26.80 44.93 20.89
N LEU A 288 -25.54 45.20 21.24
CA LEU A 288 -24.40 44.43 20.73
C LEU A 288 -24.42 42.98 21.21
N PHE A 289 -24.79 42.73 22.47
CA PHE A 289 -24.89 41.39 23.02
C PHE A 289 -26.00 40.57 22.32
N LEU A 290 -27.16 41.18 22.07
CA LEU A 290 -28.23 40.59 21.27
C LEU A 290 -27.78 40.25 19.84
N ALA A 291 -26.98 41.12 19.22
CA ALA A 291 -26.42 40.86 17.90
C ALA A 291 -25.50 39.62 17.90
N TYR A 292 -24.58 39.51 18.86
CA TYR A 292 -23.74 38.33 19.01
C TYR A 292 -24.54 37.06 19.27
N MET A 293 -25.56 37.10 20.14
CA MET A 293 -26.41 35.94 20.40
C MET A 293 -27.21 35.49 19.18
N LYS A 294 -27.70 36.44 18.36
CA LYS A 294 -28.40 36.11 17.12
C LYS A 294 -27.47 35.37 16.16
N ASP A 295 -26.26 35.88 15.96
CA ASP A 295 -25.26 35.25 15.10
C ASP A 295 -24.86 33.87 15.65
N TRP A 296 -24.56 33.77 16.95
CA TRP A 296 -24.27 32.50 17.64
C TRP A 296 -25.39 31.46 17.46
N SER A 297 -26.67 31.86 17.61
CA SER A 297 -27.82 30.98 17.42
C SER A 297 -27.96 30.50 15.97
N GLU A 298 -27.74 31.39 15.00
CA GLU A 298 -27.79 31.08 13.57
C GLU A 298 -26.66 30.13 13.16
N LYS A 299 -25.45 30.36 13.66
CA LYS A 299 -24.28 29.49 13.46
C LYS A 299 -24.49 28.10 14.06
N HIS A 300 -25.05 28.00 15.27
CA HIS A 300 -25.38 26.72 15.89
C HIS A 300 -26.44 25.93 15.10
N LYS A 301 -27.49 26.59 14.61
CA LYS A 301 -28.50 25.95 13.76
C LYS A 301 -27.88 25.44 12.47
N THR A 302 -27.03 26.25 11.84
CA THR A 302 -26.33 25.87 10.61
C THR A 302 -25.41 24.67 10.87
N LEU A 303 -24.64 24.68 11.97
CA LEU A 303 -23.78 23.56 12.35
C LEU A 303 -24.59 22.28 12.56
N GLN A 304 -25.72 22.36 13.27
CA GLN A 304 -26.58 21.20 13.50
C GLN A 304 -27.16 20.63 12.19
N LEU A 305 -27.53 21.50 11.23
CA LEU A 305 -27.98 21.09 9.91
C LEU A 305 -26.85 20.45 9.10
N THR A 306 -25.64 21.03 9.12
CA THR A 306 -24.47 20.43 8.47
C THR A 306 -24.13 19.07 9.06
N GLU A 307 -24.07 18.94 10.39
CA GLU A 307 -23.73 17.68 11.07
C GLU A 307 -24.81 16.59 10.90
N SER A 308 -26.06 16.99 10.68
CA SER A 308 -27.15 16.05 10.41
C SER A 308 -27.24 15.63 8.94
N SER A 309 -26.57 16.34 8.02
CA SER A 309 -26.51 16.00 6.59
C SER A 309 -25.89 14.62 6.34
N ASN A 310 -26.31 13.99 5.25
CA ASN A 310 -25.79 12.67 4.89
C ASN A 310 -24.35 12.75 4.40
N GLU A 311 -24.00 13.86 3.76
CA GLU A 311 -22.69 14.15 3.20
C GLU A 311 -21.64 14.27 4.32
N PHE A 312 -21.94 15.06 5.36
CA PHE A 312 -21.07 15.18 6.53
C PHE A 312 -20.87 13.84 7.25
N LYS A 313 -21.96 13.08 7.43
CA LYS A 313 -21.89 11.74 8.05
C LYS A 313 -21.05 10.78 7.22
N ALA A 314 -21.27 10.73 5.91
CA ALA A 314 -20.51 9.88 5.00
C ALA A 314 -19.01 10.25 5.00
N ALA A 315 -18.67 11.54 4.96
CA ALA A 315 -17.30 12.00 5.02
C ALA A 315 -16.63 11.65 6.37
N THR A 316 -17.36 11.80 7.48
CA THR A 316 -16.90 11.44 8.83
C THR A 316 -16.68 9.93 8.96
N ASP A 317 -17.63 9.11 8.48
CA ASP A 317 -17.52 7.65 8.49
C ASP A 317 -16.35 7.19 7.62
N LEU A 318 -16.16 7.81 6.44
CA LEU A 318 -15.02 7.54 5.57
C LEU A 318 -13.69 7.84 6.27
N LEU A 319 -13.55 8.99 6.93
CA LEU A 319 -12.34 9.31 7.71
C LEU A 319 -12.07 8.28 8.81
N GLN A 320 -13.11 7.86 9.53
CA GLN A 320 -12.97 6.87 10.59
C GLN A 320 -12.56 5.50 10.00
N ASN A 321 -13.15 5.09 8.89
CA ASN A 321 -12.80 3.86 8.19
C ASN A 321 -11.36 3.88 7.67
N LEU A 322 -10.93 4.98 7.05
CA LEU A 322 -9.56 5.18 6.59
C LEU A 322 -8.56 5.15 7.75
N LYS A 323 -8.87 5.79 8.89
CA LYS A 323 -8.03 5.73 10.10
C LYS A 323 -7.82 4.29 10.58
N VAL A 324 -8.89 3.49 10.62
CA VAL A 324 -8.80 2.08 11.00
C VAL A 324 -8.02 1.27 9.96
N ALA A 325 -8.24 1.52 8.65
CA ALA A 325 -7.54 0.84 7.57
C ALA A 325 -6.02 1.14 7.58
N ILE A 326 -5.63 2.40 7.78
CA ILE A 326 -4.23 2.82 7.95
C ILE A 326 -3.60 2.09 9.15
N GLY A 327 -4.29 2.07 10.30
CA GLY A 327 -3.80 1.38 11.49
C GLY A 327 -3.55 -0.11 11.26
N ARG A 328 -4.50 -0.81 10.63
CA ARG A 328 -4.35 -2.25 10.28
C ARG A 328 -3.22 -2.49 9.29
N ALA A 329 -3.12 -1.68 8.24
CA ALA A 329 -2.05 -1.81 7.24
C ALA A 329 -0.67 -1.57 7.87
N HIS A 330 -0.57 -0.63 8.81
CA HIS A 330 0.66 -0.37 9.56
C HIS A 330 1.08 -1.56 10.43
N GLU A 331 0.14 -2.16 11.16
CA GLU A 331 0.39 -3.36 11.97
C GLU A 331 0.89 -4.53 11.09
N LEU A 332 0.25 -4.77 9.95
CA LEU A 332 0.66 -5.81 9.00
C LEU A 332 2.03 -5.54 8.38
N ALA A 333 2.35 -4.27 8.09
CA ALA A 333 3.67 -3.87 7.63
C ALA A 333 4.73 -4.16 8.69
N GLN A 334 4.46 -3.82 9.96
CA GLN A 334 5.39 -4.07 11.05
C GLN A 334 5.63 -5.57 11.26
N ILE A 335 4.59 -6.38 11.35
CA ILE A 335 4.70 -7.85 11.46
C ILE A 335 5.50 -8.42 10.29
N SER A 336 5.28 -7.90 9.08
CA SER A 336 6.04 -8.35 7.92
C SER A 336 7.51 -7.97 8.04
N ARG A 337 7.86 -6.73 8.43
CA ARG A 337 9.25 -6.33 8.64
C ARG A 337 9.97 -7.18 9.69
N GLU A 338 9.31 -7.47 10.80
CA GLU A 338 9.87 -8.35 11.84
C GLU A 338 10.19 -9.75 11.28
N LYS A 339 9.32 -10.28 10.41
CA LYS A 339 9.55 -11.56 9.74
C LYS A 339 10.57 -11.50 8.60
N VAL A 340 10.79 -10.34 7.96
CA VAL A 340 11.90 -10.19 6.99
C VAL A 340 13.23 -10.49 7.66
N ALA A 341 13.44 -10.05 8.89
CA ALA A 341 14.67 -10.33 9.64
C ALA A 341 14.93 -11.85 9.78
N LEU A 342 13.87 -12.66 9.83
CA LEU A 342 13.96 -14.12 9.90
C LEU A 342 14.19 -14.78 8.52
N ASP A 343 13.76 -14.14 7.43
CA ASP A 343 13.96 -14.63 6.05
C ASP A 343 15.39 -14.38 5.54
N ILE A 344 16.09 -13.36 6.05
CA ILE A 344 17.44 -12.97 5.58
C ILE A 344 18.44 -14.13 5.61
N PRO A 345 18.59 -14.90 6.72
CA PRO A 345 19.53 -16.02 6.76
C PRO A 345 19.24 -17.10 5.71
N ALA A 346 17.98 -17.37 5.41
CA ALA A 346 17.59 -18.34 4.39
C ALA A 346 17.97 -17.85 2.98
N ARG A 347 17.75 -16.56 2.68
CA ARG A 347 18.17 -15.96 1.40
C ARG A 347 19.69 -15.94 1.24
N GLU A 348 20.43 -15.59 2.29
CA GLU A 348 21.89 -15.63 2.26
C GLU A 348 22.42 -17.06 2.09
N SER A 349 21.81 -18.05 2.75
CA SER A 349 22.16 -19.46 2.61
C SER A 349 21.96 -19.94 1.17
N LEU A 350 20.81 -19.60 0.56
CA LEU A 350 20.51 -19.92 -0.85
C LEU A 350 21.51 -19.26 -1.82
N ALA A 351 21.85 -17.99 -1.60
CA ALA A 351 22.82 -17.28 -2.44
C ALA A 351 24.22 -17.91 -2.34
N LYS A 352 24.66 -18.27 -1.13
CA LYS A 352 25.93 -18.97 -0.89
C LYS A 352 25.93 -20.36 -1.56
N GLU A 353 24.82 -21.07 -1.50
CA GLU A 353 24.68 -22.40 -2.10
C GLU A 353 24.80 -22.35 -3.63
N VAL A 354 24.10 -21.41 -4.28
CA VAL A 354 24.22 -21.21 -5.74
C VAL A 354 25.64 -20.81 -6.12
N ALA A 355 26.28 -19.89 -5.37
CA ALA A 355 27.66 -19.50 -5.61
C ALA A 355 28.62 -20.69 -5.45
N ARG A 356 28.39 -21.56 -4.46
CA ARG A 356 29.15 -22.80 -4.27
C ARG A 356 29.03 -23.73 -5.46
N ILE A 357 27.82 -23.99 -5.95
CA ILE A 357 27.57 -24.86 -7.11
C ILE A 357 28.34 -24.38 -8.35
N PHE A 358 28.34 -23.07 -8.60
CA PHE A 358 29.11 -22.50 -9.72
C PHE A 358 30.62 -22.62 -9.51
N HIS A 359 31.10 -22.39 -8.30
CA HIS A 359 32.53 -22.51 -7.97
C HIS A 359 33.04 -23.95 -8.11
N GLU A 360 32.26 -24.95 -7.67
CA GLU A 360 32.57 -26.37 -7.86
C GLU A 360 32.68 -26.74 -9.36
N GLU A 361 31.94 -26.02 -10.22
CA GLU A 361 32.02 -26.14 -11.67
C GLU A 361 33.08 -25.25 -12.34
N GLY A 362 33.86 -24.49 -11.56
CA GLY A 362 34.93 -23.62 -12.07
C GLY A 362 34.43 -22.31 -12.68
N GLY A 363 33.16 -21.96 -12.45
CA GLY A 363 32.58 -20.67 -12.81
C GLY A 363 32.76 -19.63 -11.71
N HIS A 364 32.63 -18.36 -12.08
CA HIS A 364 32.57 -17.24 -11.15
C HIS A 364 31.28 -16.46 -11.37
N ILE A 365 30.45 -16.34 -10.33
CA ILE A 365 29.35 -15.38 -10.30
C ILE A 365 29.88 -14.14 -9.60
N THR A 366 29.97 -13.02 -10.33
CA THR A 366 30.52 -11.76 -9.79
C THR A 366 29.47 -10.90 -9.08
N GLN A 367 28.18 -11.13 -9.31
CA GLN A 367 27.10 -10.39 -8.66
C GLN A 367 25.81 -11.23 -8.58
N PHE A 368 25.24 -11.31 -7.38
CA PHE A 368 23.82 -11.57 -7.22
C PHE A 368 23.14 -10.20 -7.25
N ASP A 369 22.39 -9.88 -8.30
CA ASP A 369 21.33 -8.86 -8.22
C ASP A 369 20.18 -9.42 -7.39
N LEU A 370 20.45 -9.76 -6.12
CA LEU A 370 19.41 -9.73 -5.13
C LEU A 370 19.14 -8.25 -4.91
N PRO A 371 17.89 -7.75 -5.12
CA PRO A 371 17.59 -6.35 -4.88
C PRO A 371 18.13 -6.00 -3.49
N GLU A 372 19.07 -5.05 -3.47
CA GLU A 372 19.79 -4.67 -2.26
C GLU A 372 18.76 -4.44 -1.15
N CYS A 373 18.86 -5.23 -0.08
CA CYS A 373 18.16 -4.93 1.16
C CYS A 373 18.83 -3.68 1.76
N ALA A 374 18.46 -2.50 1.26
CA ALA A 374 18.66 -1.23 1.92
C ALA A 374 17.43 -0.89 2.77
#